data_AF-A0A1C5TXY4-F1
#
_entry.id   AF-A0A1C5TXY4-F1
#
_cell.length_a   1.000
_cell.length_b   1.000
_cell.length_c   1.000
_cell.angle_alpha   90.00
_cell.angle_beta   90.00
_cell.angle_gamma   90.00
#
_symmetry.space_group_name_H-M   'P 1'
#
loop_
_entity.id
_entity.type
_entity.pdbx_description
1 polymer ?
#
loop_
_entity_poly.entity_id
_entity_poly.type
_entity_poly.pdbx_seq_one_letter_code
_entity_poly.pdbx_strand_id
1 'polypeptide(L)'
;MNRIKKIIMDSYEAAEEYYTYEGATIKTEYNEICKDILNMFYIEKLHLDNRYKAGRISKSDLFMDWMQGLPTAFPVADDIFLHSAVDFLGDLLDETEEEKQRFTDEQAEKRSVYLLYRELEKNATK
;
A
#
# COMPACT_ATOMS: atom_id res chain seq x y z
N MET A 1 -17.44 -1.27 -7.42
CA MET A 1 -16.38 -1.14 -6.40
C MET A 1 -15.28 -0.25 -6.99
N ASN A 2 -14.74 0.72 -6.26
CA ASN A 2 -13.63 1.54 -6.77
C ASN A 2 -12.41 0.63 -7.02
N ARG A 3 -11.66 0.81 -8.12
CA ARG A 3 -10.50 -0.03 -8.50
C ARG A 3 -9.48 -0.15 -7.36
N ILE A 4 -9.20 0.97 -6.69
CA ILE A 4 -8.29 0.99 -5.55
C ILE A 4 -8.77 0.13 -4.36
N LYS A 5 -10.08 0.13 -4.10
CA LYS A 5 -10.68 -0.71 -3.05
C LYS A 5 -10.55 -2.19 -3.42
N LYS A 6 -10.76 -2.52 -4.70
CA LYS A 6 -10.58 -3.88 -5.21
C LYS A 6 -9.14 -4.34 -5.01
N ILE A 7 -8.16 -3.54 -5.44
CA ILE A 7 -6.73 -3.84 -5.28
C ILE A 7 -6.35 -4.05 -3.82
N ILE A 8 -6.83 -3.19 -2.91
CA ILE A 8 -6.56 -3.35 -1.47
C ILE A 8 -7.10 -4.68 -0.94
N MET A 9 -8.34 -5.03 -1.30
CA MET A 9 -8.96 -6.28 -0.85
C MET A 9 -8.28 -7.51 -1.45
N ASP A 10 -8.04 -7.51 -2.76
CA ASP A 10 -7.40 -8.61 -3.47
C ASP A 10 -5.98 -8.85 -2.94
N SER A 11 -5.21 -7.78 -2.71
CA SER A 11 -3.87 -7.82 -2.10
C SER A 11 -3.90 -8.44 -0.69
N TYR A 12 -4.82 -7.97 0.16
CA TYR A 12 -4.94 -8.47 1.52
C TYR A 12 -5.39 -9.94 1.54
N GLU A 13 -6.28 -10.36 0.65
CA GLU A 13 -6.68 -11.77 0.53
C GLU A 13 -5.52 -12.66 0.06
N ALA A 14 -4.65 -12.14 -0.80
CA ALA A 14 -3.47 -12.84 -1.31
C ALA A 14 -2.28 -12.88 -0.33
N ALA A 15 -2.37 -12.26 0.85
CA ALA A 15 -1.31 -12.17 1.86
C ALA A 15 -1.09 -13.51 2.62
N GLU A 16 -0.78 -14.60 1.91
CA GLU A 16 -0.68 -15.95 2.47
C GLU A 16 0.31 -16.04 3.65
N GLU A 17 1.49 -15.44 3.52
CA GLU A 17 2.51 -15.42 4.58
C GLU A 17 2.00 -14.72 5.85
N TYR A 18 1.22 -13.66 5.69
CA TYR A 18 0.64 -12.93 6.81
C TYR A 18 -0.36 -13.78 7.62
N TYR A 19 -1.10 -14.68 6.98
CA TYR A 19 -2.05 -15.54 7.69
C TYR A 19 -1.42 -16.84 8.21
N THR A 20 -0.49 -17.41 7.45
CA THR A 20 0.09 -18.73 7.76
C THR A 20 1.26 -18.65 8.72
N TYR A 21 2.16 -17.68 8.53
CA TYR A 21 3.37 -17.52 9.33
C TYR A 21 3.14 -16.60 10.53
N GLU A 22 2.57 -15.42 10.32
CA GLU A 22 2.26 -14.47 11.41
C GLU A 22 0.98 -14.85 12.19
N GLY A 23 0.16 -15.77 11.65
CA GLY A 23 -1.03 -16.29 12.31
C GLY A 23 -2.18 -15.28 12.40
N ALA A 24 -2.21 -14.26 11.53
CA ALA A 24 -3.25 -13.24 11.53
C ALA A 24 -4.63 -13.83 11.19
N THR A 25 -5.69 -13.25 11.77
CA THR A 25 -7.07 -13.63 11.44
C THR A 25 -7.60 -12.75 10.32
N ILE A 26 -7.99 -13.37 9.21
CA ILE A 26 -8.53 -12.67 8.03
C ILE A 26 -9.73 -11.78 8.40
N LYS A 27 -9.69 -10.53 7.94
CA LYS A 27 -10.80 -9.57 8.03
C LYS A 27 -11.59 -9.58 6.72
N THR A 28 -12.91 -9.49 6.82
CA THR A 28 -13.81 -9.45 5.65
C THR A 28 -14.41 -8.07 5.40
N GLU A 29 -14.55 -7.27 6.46
CA GLU A 29 -15.06 -5.91 6.36
C GLU A 29 -13.96 -4.94 5.91
N TYR A 30 -14.26 -4.14 4.89
CA TYR A 30 -13.24 -3.31 4.23
C TYR A 30 -12.55 -2.31 5.16
N ASN A 31 -13.29 -1.70 6.08
CA ASN A 31 -12.70 -0.77 7.05
C ASN A 31 -11.77 -1.49 8.03
N GLU A 32 -12.10 -2.71 8.44
CA GLU A 32 -11.24 -3.55 9.29
C GLU A 32 -9.98 -4.00 8.54
N ILE A 33 -10.10 -4.35 7.25
CA ILE A 33 -8.93 -4.61 6.38
C ILE A 33 -8.01 -3.38 6.34
N CYS A 34 -8.56 -2.17 6.11
CA CYS A 34 -7.74 -0.96 6.09
C CYS A 34 -7.06 -0.68 7.44
N LYS A 35 -7.75 -0.92 8.56
CA LYS A 35 -7.18 -0.77 9.91
C LYS A 35 -6.04 -1.75 10.14
N ASP A 36 -6.21 -3.00 9.72
CA ASP A 36 -5.23 -4.06 9.93
C ASP A 36 -3.93 -3.79 9.16
N ILE A 37 -4.04 -3.43 7.88
CA ILE A 37 -2.87 -3.03 7.05
C ILE A 37 -2.13 -1.85 7.70
N LEU A 38 -2.84 -0.81 8.14
CA LEU A 38 -2.21 0.35 8.79
C LEU A 38 -1.62 0.01 10.17
N ASN A 39 -2.20 -0.96 10.87
CA ASN A 39 -1.65 -1.47 12.13
C ASN A 39 -0.34 -2.22 11.89
N MET A 40 -0.24 -3.02 10.82
CA MET A 40 1.01 -3.67 10.44
C MET A 40 2.09 -2.66 10.06
N PHE A 41 1.76 -1.64 9.26
CA PHE A 41 2.66 -0.52 9.03
C PHE A 41 3.11 0.16 10.34
N TYR A 42 2.20 0.30 11.31
CA TYR A 42 2.52 0.86 12.61
C TYR A 42 3.55 0.01 13.36
N ILE A 43 3.29 -1.30 13.46
CA ILE A 43 4.10 -2.28 14.17
C ILE A 43 5.48 -2.42 13.52
N GLU A 44 5.54 -2.60 12.21
CA GLU A 44 6.78 -2.94 11.51
C GLU A 44 7.68 -1.72 11.28
N LYS A 45 7.11 -0.53 11.10
CA LYS A 45 7.86 0.66 10.68
C LYS A 45 7.63 1.89 11.56
N LEU A 46 6.38 2.34 11.68
CA LEU A 46 6.09 3.71 12.15
C LEU A 46 6.51 3.97 13.59
N HIS A 47 6.15 3.08 14.52
CA HIS A 47 6.30 3.36 15.95
C HIS A 47 7.76 3.25 16.44
N LEU A 48 8.64 2.64 15.64
CA LEU A 48 10.06 2.47 15.96
C LEU A 48 10.94 3.52 15.28
N ASP A 49 10.50 4.13 14.18
CA ASP A 49 11.33 5.03 13.39
C ASP A 49 11.65 6.36 14.11
N ASN A 50 12.93 6.60 14.35
CA ASN A 50 13.43 7.80 15.05
C ASN A 50 13.32 9.08 14.20
N ARG A 51 13.33 8.98 12.86
CA ARG A 51 13.14 10.13 11.97
C ARG A 51 11.70 10.64 12.09
N TYR A 52 10.73 9.73 12.18
CA TYR A 52 9.32 10.07 12.37
C TYR A 52 9.07 10.70 13.75
N LYS A 53 9.59 10.07 14.82
CA LYS A 53 9.51 10.62 16.19
C LYS A 53 10.12 12.01 16.32
N ALA A 54 11.18 12.28 15.55
CA ALA A 54 11.83 13.58 15.51
C ALA A 54 11.18 14.59 14.55
N GLY A 55 10.06 14.24 13.88
CA GLY A 55 9.36 15.10 12.92
C GLY A 55 10.14 15.39 11.64
N ARG A 56 11.09 14.51 11.26
CA ARG A 56 11.99 14.68 10.11
C ARG A 56 11.53 13.97 8.84
N ILE A 57 10.48 13.16 8.93
CA ILE A 57 9.87 12.43 7.81
C ILE A 57 8.36 12.41 8.00
N SER A 58 7.60 12.48 6.91
CA SER A 58 6.15 12.34 6.97
C SER A 58 5.73 10.88 7.12
N LYS A 59 4.52 10.65 7.63
CA LYS A 59 3.96 9.29 7.73
C LYS A 59 3.77 8.65 6.34
N SER A 60 3.42 9.44 5.32
CA SER A 60 3.29 8.96 3.93
C SER A 60 4.63 8.55 3.33
N ASP A 61 5.70 9.31 3.56
CA ASP A 61 7.04 8.94 3.09
C ASP A 61 7.55 7.69 3.79
N LEU A 62 7.23 7.53 5.08
CA LEU A 62 7.59 6.32 5.80
C LEU A 62 6.74 5.11 5.37
N PHE A 63 5.49 5.33 4.95
CA PHE A 63 4.67 4.28 4.34
C PHE A 63 5.26 3.82 3.00
N MET A 64 5.80 4.74 2.20
CA MET A 64 6.59 4.40 1.00
C MET A 64 7.81 3.52 1.34
N ASP A 65 8.58 3.90 2.36
CA ASP A 65 9.75 3.14 2.86
C ASP A 65 9.35 1.78 3.48
N TRP A 66 8.10 1.62 3.93
CA TRP A 66 7.57 0.32 4.35
C TRP A 66 7.19 -0.54 3.14
N MET A 67 6.47 0.03 2.17
CA MET A 67 6.07 -0.66 0.94
C MET A 67 7.27 -1.14 0.11
N GLN A 68 8.34 -0.35 0.01
CA GLN A 68 9.59 -0.78 -0.65
C GLN A 68 10.26 -1.97 0.04
N GLY A 69 9.92 -2.23 1.31
CA GLY A 69 10.38 -3.38 2.08
C GLY A 69 9.57 -4.65 1.85
N LEU A 70 8.57 -4.63 0.95
CA LEU A 70 7.69 -5.76 0.59
C LEU A 70 6.97 -6.36 1.81
N PRO A 71 6.04 -5.62 2.44
CA PRO A 71 5.37 -6.06 3.64
C PRO A 71 4.44 -7.25 3.38
N THR A 72 4.50 -8.25 4.24
CA THR A 72 3.71 -9.50 4.11
C THR A 72 2.20 -9.25 4.15
N ALA A 73 1.76 -8.27 4.94
CA ALA A 73 0.35 -7.90 5.06
C ALA A 73 -0.21 -7.12 3.85
N PHE A 74 0.65 -6.69 2.91
CA PHE A 74 0.20 -5.89 1.77
C PHE A 74 1.03 -6.15 0.49
N PRO A 75 0.90 -7.36 -0.10
CA PRO A 75 1.75 -7.85 -1.19
C PRO A 75 1.62 -7.11 -2.51
N VAL A 76 0.64 -6.20 -2.68
CA VAL A 76 0.60 -5.25 -3.82
C VAL A 76 1.88 -4.41 -3.96
N ALA A 77 2.71 -4.36 -2.91
CA ALA A 77 4.06 -3.84 -3.03
C ALA A 77 4.88 -4.53 -4.13
N ASP A 78 4.72 -5.84 -4.33
CA ASP A 78 5.42 -6.60 -5.36
C ASP A 78 5.04 -6.10 -6.76
N ASP A 79 3.74 -5.87 -7.00
CA ASP A 79 3.23 -5.32 -8.27
C ASP A 79 3.80 -3.92 -8.57
N ILE A 80 4.07 -3.13 -7.53
CA ILE A 80 4.57 -1.76 -7.68
C ILE A 80 6.09 -1.74 -7.87
N PHE A 81 6.84 -2.55 -7.12
CA PHE A 81 8.31 -2.41 -7.02
C PHE A 81 9.11 -3.51 -7.73
N LEU A 82 8.51 -4.66 -8.01
CA LEU A 82 9.17 -5.77 -8.72
C LEU A 82 8.70 -5.91 -10.17
N HIS A 83 7.68 -5.16 -10.56
CA HIS A 83 7.07 -5.13 -11.89
C HIS A 83 7.03 -3.69 -12.45
N SER A 84 6.21 -3.46 -13.48
CA SER A 84 6.09 -2.14 -14.13
C SER A 84 5.17 -1.23 -13.33
N ALA A 85 5.73 -0.25 -12.62
CA ALA A 85 4.97 0.68 -11.81
C ALA A 85 4.09 1.60 -12.68
N VAL A 86 4.57 1.94 -13.89
CA VAL A 86 3.81 2.71 -14.87
C VAL A 86 2.57 1.96 -15.33
N ASP A 87 2.69 0.65 -15.62
CA ASP A 87 1.53 -0.15 -16.01
C ASP A 87 0.56 -0.31 -14.85
N PHE A 88 1.06 -0.58 -13.64
CA PHE A 88 0.23 -0.65 -12.44
C PHE A 88 -0.56 0.64 -12.20
N LEU A 89 0.11 1.79 -12.28
CA LEU A 89 -0.55 3.08 -12.07
C LEU A 89 -1.58 3.35 -13.16
N GLY A 90 -1.26 3.04 -14.42
CA GLY A 90 -2.18 3.23 -15.52
C GLY A 90 -3.43 2.37 -15.38
N ASP A 91 -3.29 1.12 -14.97
CA ASP A 91 -4.42 0.21 -14.73
C ASP A 91 -5.27 0.64 -13.52
N LEU A 92 -4.62 1.17 -12.47
CA LEU A 92 -5.27 1.72 -11.28
C LEU A 92 -6.11 2.96 -11.63
N LEU A 93 -5.59 3.83 -12.48
CA LEU A 93 -6.21 5.10 -12.86
C LEU A 93 -7.09 5.01 -14.12
N ASP A 94 -7.10 3.87 -14.82
CA ASP A 94 -7.78 3.67 -16.10
C ASP A 94 -7.24 4.63 -17.19
N GLU A 95 -5.92 4.82 -17.22
CA GLU A 95 -5.21 5.73 -18.11
C GLU A 95 -5.01 5.13 -19.51
N THR A 96 -4.96 6.00 -20.52
CA THR A 96 -4.52 5.60 -21.87
C THR A 96 -3.01 5.39 -21.94
N GLU A 97 -2.53 4.78 -23.01
CA GLU A 97 -1.09 4.59 -23.25
C GLU A 97 -0.34 5.93 -23.33
N GLU A 98 -0.96 6.99 -23.87
CA GLU A 98 -0.37 8.34 -23.88
C GLU A 98 -0.30 8.98 -22.49
N GLU A 99 -1.22 8.63 -21.59
CA GLU A 99 -1.23 9.13 -20.21
C GLU A 99 -0.17 8.41 -19.37
N LYS A 100 -0.02 7.10 -19.53
CA LYS A 100 1.05 6.28 -18.91
C LYS A 100 2.45 6.81 -19.23
N GLN A 101 2.70 7.21 -20.49
CA GLN A 101 3.99 7.74 -20.95
C GLN A 101 4.45 9.04 -20.25
N ARG A 102 3.57 9.69 -19.47
CA ARG A 102 3.92 10.90 -18.71
C ARG A 102 4.69 10.61 -17.42
N PHE A 103 4.71 9.35 -16.98
CA PHE A 103 5.36 8.94 -15.73
C PHE A 103 6.64 8.16 -16.00
N THR A 104 7.66 8.40 -15.16
CA THR A 104 8.71 7.41 -14.93
C THR A 104 8.24 6.39 -13.90
N ASP A 105 8.89 5.22 -13.82
CA ASP A 105 8.57 4.22 -12.78
C ASP A 105 8.65 4.83 -11.38
N GLU A 106 9.72 5.57 -11.03
CA GLU A 106 9.83 6.21 -9.70
C GLU A 106 8.66 7.15 -9.39
N GLN A 107 8.16 7.88 -10.39
CA GLN A 107 7.00 8.75 -10.22
C GLN A 107 5.72 7.92 -10.06
N ALA A 108 5.59 6.84 -10.82
CA ALA A 108 4.45 5.95 -10.79
C ALA A 108 4.37 5.17 -9.46
N GLU A 109 5.48 4.68 -8.94
CA GLU A 109 5.59 4.04 -7.62
C GLU A 109 5.11 4.99 -6.52
N LYS A 110 5.69 6.19 -6.45
CA LYS A 110 5.32 7.21 -5.45
C LYS A 110 3.84 7.56 -5.52
N ARG A 111 3.31 7.71 -6.75
CA ARG A 111 1.91 8.06 -6.95
C ARG A 111 0.97 6.93 -6.54
N SER A 112 1.28 5.69 -6.93
CA SER A 112 0.53 4.49 -6.59
C SER A 112 0.44 4.29 -5.09
N VAL A 113 1.60 4.33 -4.41
CA VAL A 113 1.66 4.18 -2.95
C VAL A 113 0.91 5.30 -2.23
N TYR A 114 1.05 6.55 -2.69
CA TYR A 114 0.30 7.67 -2.12
C TYR A 114 -1.22 7.48 -2.24
N LEU A 115 -1.71 7.03 -3.39
CA LEU A 115 -3.14 6.79 -3.60
C LEU A 115 -3.65 5.68 -2.67
N LEU A 116 -2.92 4.56 -2.58
CA LEU A 116 -3.26 3.45 -1.68
C LEU A 116 -3.30 3.91 -0.22
N TYR A 117 -2.25 4.58 0.23
CA TYR A 117 -2.14 5.11 1.59
C TYR A 117 -3.30 6.04 1.94
N ARG A 118 -3.64 6.97 1.03
CA ARG A 118 -4.77 7.91 1.24
C ARG A 118 -6.11 7.18 1.37
N GLU A 119 -6.33 6.14 0.57
CA GLU A 119 -7.56 5.35 0.64
C GLU A 119 -7.63 4.54 1.94
N LEU A 120 -6.52 3.96 2.39
CA LEU A 120 -6.42 3.26 3.67
C LEU A 120 -6.76 4.20 4.84
N GLU A 121 -6.11 5.37 4.94
CA GLU A 121 -6.38 6.31 6.04
C GLU A 121 -7.83 6.82 6.05
N LYS A 122 -8.39 7.10 4.87
CA LYS A 122 -9.77 7.56 4.73
C LYS A 122 -10.81 6.55 5.23
N ASN A 123 -10.53 5.25 5.12
CA ASN A 123 -11.50 4.21 5.45
C ASN A 123 -11.23 3.51 6.78
N ALA A 124 -10.00 3.57 7.31
CA ALA A 124 -9.68 3.06 8.63
C ALA A 124 -10.29 3.89 9.79
N THR A 125 -10.74 5.11 9.50
CA THR A 125 -11.37 6.03 10.47
C THR A 125 -12.90 5.88 10.54
N LYS A 126 -13.49 4.98 9.75
CA LYS A 126 -14.93 4.70 9.70
C LYS A 126 -15.30 3.46 10.50
#